data_AF-A0AA38UK36-F1
#
_entry.id   AF-A0AA38UK36-F1
#
_cell.length_a   1.000
_cell.length_b   1.000
_cell.length_c   1.000
_cell.angle_alpha   90.00
_cell.angle_beta   90.00
_cell.angle_gamma   90.00
#
_symmetry.space_group_name_H-M   'P 1'
#
loop_
_entity.id
_entity.type
_entity.pdbx_description
1 polymer ?
#
loop_
_entity_poly.entity_id
_entity_poly.type
_entity_poly.pdbx_seq_one_letter_code
_entity_poly.pdbx_strand_id
1 'polypeptide(L)'
;MQIWKSIGNPRNVAAAPQRSCPGTNIQWDSSIGTVAYTYPFLIHDPISASRPGYEIISFDSHSIKLRSNRCSLRVGGSVCRACLSIQPAVDVVLDQARQPPGTRQRTSLSYKQLLEKLEDSDRDKNKLRTKIFDLERDLKTARETLSQYETLLDYIGEHEVPALLQIFRTRSKSRWGLKEFSRKIHGAVENNSRPHNYSPSEIDLALLMYELGGKQVLHALHKAPTAFPSLTFLNHHRRSKTRLKLSVGEVTMQDILMNIEMIWKAVKPTARPTCMALSQDEVASDPRFCWIPETDEIGGVCEHASKELRSLKMGTDLTAIEELREAVKDGRVHIAREVSVLAFARQSDTNYGAKPAVILPTCKQGDFIAAARLLWMTLEAWRISPYGQALHGPCPRISSDGDPKRRPAMHLICMARNLCSDDPLFEFLEPIPGMNLRCGPNMEFMDFDVKHDFKRVCKTLCSAEGMLVMGVPVDSIHLARWFEYITELDWTEASINSLLKPSDLQDVPRAIKLICTVADLRWIDNTQLNPSEMNTFRALTLLGDMFSALVLPFVDPTLSLSQQIIYLSKFAHIACKLYSTHGSAFLPHQLYGDLMTMACATAWQVAWVRSTDPVEGRVLLMLMGDDVLLFA
;
A
#
# COMPACT_ATOMS: atom_id res chain seq x y z
N MET A 1 -23.98 -86.05 4.93
CA MET A 1 -24.44 -87.08 3.98
C MET A 1 -24.82 -88.31 4.78
N GLN A 2 -26.11 -88.62 4.79
CA GLN A 2 -26.69 -89.86 5.28
C GLN A 2 -26.45 -90.96 4.22
N ILE A 3 -26.43 -92.23 4.64
CA ILE A 3 -26.51 -93.46 3.82
C ILE A 3 -25.22 -93.93 3.10
N TRP A 4 -24.62 -95.03 3.58
CA TRP A 4 -24.49 -96.35 2.88
C TRP A 4 -23.56 -97.28 3.69
N LYS A 5 -24.16 -98.17 4.49
CA LYS A 5 -23.59 -99.44 4.96
C LYS A 5 -24.25 -100.53 4.12
N SER A 6 -23.52 -101.27 3.29
CA SER A 6 -23.89 -102.65 2.94
C SER A 6 -22.75 -103.43 2.28
N ILE A 7 -22.75 -104.73 2.61
CA ILE A 7 -22.25 -105.91 1.87
C ILE A 7 -20.75 -106.23 1.93
N GLY A 8 -20.47 -107.46 2.39
CA GLY A 8 -19.39 -108.27 1.82
C GLY A 8 -18.61 -109.14 2.80
N ASN A 9 -19.25 -110.11 3.46
CA ASN A 9 -18.54 -111.30 3.94
C ASN A 9 -18.42 -112.27 2.75
N PRO A 10 -17.23 -112.82 2.45
CA PRO A 10 -17.16 -114.27 2.62
C PRO A 10 -15.78 -114.84 3.01
N ARG A 11 -15.87 -115.92 3.79
CA ARG A 11 -15.10 -117.17 3.72
C ARG A 11 -13.65 -117.18 4.19
N ASN A 12 -13.52 -117.79 5.38
CA ASN A 12 -12.60 -118.89 5.71
C ASN A 12 -11.68 -119.37 4.56
N VAL A 13 -10.38 -119.19 4.75
CA VAL A 13 -9.36 -120.20 4.43
C VAL A 13 -8.27 -120.11 5.49
N ALA A 14 -8.16 -121.15 6.33
CA ALA A 14 -6.96 -121.39 7.12
C ALA A 14 -5.81 -121.71 6.15
N ALA A 15 -4.85 -120.80 6.07
CA ALA A 15 -3.58 -121.00 5.37
C ALA A 15 -2.45 -120.75 6.37
N ALA A 16 -1.52 -121.70 6.43
CA ALA A 16 -0.29 -121.71 7.23
C ALA A 16 0.42 -120.35 7.24
N PRO A 17 1.16 -119.99 8.31
CA PRO A 17 1.77 -118.67 8.45
C PRO A 17 2.77 -118.39 7.32
N GLN A 18 2.30 -117.77 6.24
CA GLN A 18 3.15 -117.09 5.28
C GLN A 18 3.72 -115.90 6.04
N ARG A 19 4.97 -116.05 6.48
CA ARG A 19 5.76 -115.02 7.16
C ARG A 19 5.82 -113.79 6.27
N SER A 20 4.88 -112.87 6.47
CA SER A 20 4.81 -111.58 5.81
C SER A 20 5.88 -110.68 6.41
N CYS A 21 6.52 -109.87 5.56
CA CYS A 21 7.55 -108.95 6.02
C CYS A 21 6.97 -108.07 7.15
N PRO A 22 7.56 -108.10 8.37
CA PRO A 22 7.01 -107.40 9.52
C PRO A 22 7.06 -105.87 9.38
N GLY A 23 7.75 -105.37 8.35
CA GLY A 23 8.02 -103.96 8.12
C GLY A 23 9.26 -103.51 8.89
N THR A 24 9.68 -102.28 8.62
CA THR A 24 10.76 -101.64 9.38
C THR A 24 10.13 -100.81 10.49
N ASN A 25 10.58 -100.99 11.73
CA ASN A 25 10.21 -100.09 12.81
C ASN A 25 11.21 -98.94 12.84
N ILE A 26 10.73 -97.71 12.65
CA ILE A 26 11.57 -96.52 12.68
C ILE A 26 11.21 -95.73 13.92
N GLN A 27 12.24 -95.38 14.70
CA GLN A 27 12.08 -94.48 15.82
C GLN A 27 11.77 -93.08 15.28
N TRP A 28 10.61 -92.57 15.65
CA TRP A 28 10.21 -91.21 15.36
C TRP A 28 10.87 -90.31 16.38
N ASP A 29 11.44 -89.21 15.90
CA ASP A 29 12.19 -88.30 16.75
C ASP A 29 11.28 -87.68 17.82
N SER A 30 11.46 -88.13 19.06
CA SER A 30 10.68 -87.64 20.20
C SER A 30 10.87 -86.13 20.46
N SER A 31 11.96 -85.53 19.97
CA SER A 31 12.23 -84.10 20.16
C SER A 31 11.31 -83.19 19.35
N ILE A 32 10.69 -83.69 18.27
CA ILE A 32 9.77 -82.90 17.43
C ILE A 32 8.31 -83.04 17.85
N GLY A 33 7.98 -84.16 18.51
CA GLY A 33 6.67 -84.47 19.09
C GLY A 33 6.25 -85.92 18.79
N THR A 34 5.02 -86.27 19.16
CA THR A 34 4.51 -87.62 18.89
C THR A 34 4.24 -87.83 17.41
N VAL A 35 4.27 -89.09 16.96
CA VAL A 35 3.92 -89.47 15.58
C VAL A 35 2.54 -88.92 15.22
N ALA A 36 1.55 -89.08 16.10
CA ALA A 36 0.18 -88.58 15.90
C ALA A 36 0.11 -87.06 15.64
N TYR A 37 1.01 -86.29 16.25
CA TYR A 37 0.99 -84.82 16.20
C TYR A 37 1.85 -84.25 15.07
N THR A 38 2.95 -84.92 14.73
CA THR A 38 3.98 -84.38 13.83
C THR A 38 4.18 -85.15 12.54
N TYR A 39 3.65 -86.37 12.43
CA TYR A 39 3.64 -87.09 11.17
C TYR A 39 2.54 -86.53 10.25
N PRO A 40 2.84 -86.17 8.99
CA PRO A 40 1.84 -85.66 8.06
C PRO A 40 1.02 -86.79 7.45
N PHE A 41 0.06 -87.36 8.19
CA PHE A 41 -0.73 -88.53 7.75
C PHE A 41 -1.41 -88.35 6.39
N LEU A 42 -1.77 -87.11 6.03
CA LEU A 42 -2.41 -86.78 4.76
C LEU A 42 -1.53 -87.02 3.53
N ILE A 43 -0.21 -87.25 3.67
CA ILE A 43 0.65 -87.64 2.54
C ILE A 43 0.33 -89.03 2.00
N HIS A 44 -0.39 -89.83 2.77
CA HIS A 44 -0.86 -91.16 2.36
C HIS A 44 -2.22 -91.13 1.68
N ASP A 45 -2.91 -89.98 1.67
CA ASP A 45 -4.18 -89.83 0.98
C ASP A 45 -3.98 -90.04 -0.53
N PRO A 46 -4.88 -90.76 -1.22
CA PRO A 46 -4.78 -90.97 -2.65
C PRO A 46 -4.64 -89.69 -3.49
N ILE A 47 -5.17 -88.57 -2.99
CA ILE A 47 -5.18 -87.26 -3.63
C ILE A 47 -3.88 -86.48 -3.38
N SER A 48 -3.04 -86.92 -2.43
CA SER A 48 -1.77 -86.24 -2.15
C SER A 48 -0.74 -86.47 -3.26
N ALA A 49 -0.18 -85.38 -3.78
CA ALA A 49 0.90 -85.40 -4.77
C ALA A 49 2.25 -85.84 -4.18
N SER A 50 2.36 -85.93 -2.85
CA SER A 50 3.63 -86.14 -2.12
C SER A 50 3.65 -87.49 -1.38
N ARG A 51 3.26 -88.57 -2.04
CA ARG A 51 3.25 -89.90 -1.42
C ARG A 51 4.67 -90.36 -1.10
N PRO A 52 4.94 -90.88 0.11
CA PRO A 52 6.30 -91.15 0.54
C PRO A 52 6.86 -92.51 0.07
N GLY A 53 6.09 -93.27 -0.72
CA GLY A 53 6.53 -94.56 -1.29
C GLY A 53 6.43 -95.75 -0.32
N TYR A 54 5.78 -95.56 0.82
CA TYR A 54 5.52 -96.59 1.84
C TYR A 54 4.14 -96.41 2.46
N GLU A 55 3.62 -97.47 3.08
CA GLU A 55 2.39 -97.49 3.89
C GLU A 55 2.71 -97.61 5.38
N ILE A 56 1.82 -97.09 6.23
CA ILE A 56 1.91 -97.24 7.68
C ILE A 56 1.18 -98.53 8.08
N ILE A 57 1.87 -99.44 8.76
CA ILE A 57 1.26 -100.67 9.31
C ILE A 57 0.65 -100.36 10.68
N SER A 58 1.44 -99.75 11.55
CA SER A 58 1.07 -99.40 12.91
C SER A 58 2.00 -98.30 13.40
N PHE A 59 1.57 -97.52 14.38
CA PHE A 59 2.43 -96.55 15.06
C PHE A 59 2.07 -96.50 16.54
N ASP A 60 3.05 -96.16 17.35
CA ASP A 60 2.84 -95.73 18.73
C ASP A 60 3.22 -94.24 18.86
N SER A 61 3.37 -93.73 20.08
CA SER A 61 3.69 -92.31 20.29
C SER A 61 5.04 -91.88 19.70
N HIS A 62 6.03 -92.77 19.61
CA HIS A 62 7.43 -92.45 19.25
C HIS A 62 8.07 -93.44 18.25
N SER A 63 7.33 -94.41 17.75
CA SER A 63 7.80 -95.34 16.73
C SER A 63 6.73 -95.57 15.68
N ILE A 64 7.17 -95.66 14.43
CA ILE A 64 6.31 -95.89 13.28
C ILE A 64 6.78 -97.13 12.54
N LYS A 65 5.87 -98.08 12.39
CA LYS A 65 6.11 -99.32 11.66
C LYS A 65 5.64 -99.15 10.23
N LEU A 66 6.60 -99.20 9.31
CA LEU A 66 6.40 -98.87 7.90
C LEU A 66 6.64 -100.07 7.00
N ARG A 67 5.90 -100.12 5.89
CA ARG A 67 6.10 -101.10 4.81
C ARG A 67 6.28 -100.38 3.49
N SER A 68 7.29 -100.78 2.73
CA SER A 68 7.54 -100.19 1.41
C SER A 68 6.44 -100.62 0.46
N ASN A 69 6.01 -99.71 -0.43
CA ASN A 69 5.08 -100.09 -1.50
C ASN A 69 5.71 -101.10 -2.48
N ARG A 70 7.03 -101.31 -2.41
CA ARG A 70 7.80 -102.33 -3.18
C ARG A 70 8.17 -103.55 -2.33
N CYS A 71 7.50 -103.78 -1.21
CA CYS A 71 7.78 -104.90 -0.30
C CYS A 71 7.56 -106.27 -0.97
N SER A 72 8.53 -107.17 -0.83
CA SER A 72 8.53 -108.50 -1.48
C SER A 72 7.59 -109.53 -0.82
N LEU A 73 6.92 -109.17 0.30
CA LEU A 73 5.93 -109.93 1.07
C LEU A 73 6.31 -111.34 1.57
N ARG A 74 7.42 -111.95 1.11
CA ARG A 74 7.87 -113.30 1.48
C ARG A 74 9.33 -113.25 1.92
N VAL A 75 9.56 -113.12 3.23
CA VAL A 75 10.89 -113.20 3.83
C VAL A 75 10.79 -114.00 5.12
N GLY A 76 11.70 -114.94 5.34
CA GLY A 76 11.69 -115.91 6.44
C GLY A 76 11.93 -115.31 7.83
N GLY A 77 11.09 -114.36 8.27
CA GLY A 77 11.15 -113.74 9.59
C GLY A 77 11.98 -112.45 9.69
N SER A 78 12.77 -112.10 8.66
CA SER A 78 13.53 -110.84 8.60
C SER A 78 12.86 -109.78 7.71
N VAL A 79 13.24 -108.51 7.88
CA VAL A 79 12.75 -107.38 7.10
C VAL A 79 13.31 -107.44 5.66
N CYS A 80 12.47 -107.23 4.64
CA CYS A 80 12.93 -107.27 3.25
C CYS A 80 13.80 -106.04 2.90
N ARG A 81 14.67 -106.17 1.89
CA ARG A 81 15.60 -105.10 1.47
C ARG A 81 14.87 -103.80 1.09
N ALA A 82 13.71 -103.90 0.43
CA ALA A 82 12.90 -102.74 0.07
C ALA A 82 12.29 -102.01 1.28
N CYS A 83 11.99 -102.74 2.37
CA CYS A 83 11.53 -102.14 3.62
C CYS A 83 12.67 -101.53 4.43
N LEU A 84 13.86 -102.15 4.43
CA LEU A 84 15.07 -101.59 5.05
C LEU A 84 15.52 -100.29 4.37
N SER A 85 15.29 -100.16 3.06
CA SER A 85 15.67 -98.96 2.29
C SER A 85 14.67 -97.79 2.38
N ILE A 86 13.67 -97.84 3.26
CA ILE A 86 12.68 -96.76 3.44
C ILE A 86 13.27 -95.57 4.22
N GLN A 87 14.32 -95.80 5.02
CA GLN A 87 14.87 -94.80 5.94
C GLN A 87 15.08 -93.41 5.30
N PRO A 88 15.71 -93.28 4.10
CA PRO A 88 15.91 -91.96 3.48
C PRO A 88 14.60 -91.24 3.13
N ALA A 89 13.55 -91.98 2.75
CA ALA A 89 12.24 -91.39 2.45
C ALA A 89 11.53 -90.92 3.74
N VAL A 90 11.76 -91.60 4.86
CA VAL A 90 11.23 -91.21 6.17
C VAL A 90 12.00 -90.03 6.72
N ASP A 91 13.32 -89.96 6.52
CA ASP A 91 14.14 -88.83 6.92
C ASP A 91 13.65 -87.54 6.21
N VAL A 92 13.26 -87.62 4.93
CA VAL A 92 12.63 -86.48 4.22
C VAL A 92 11.32 -86.05 4.86
N VAL A 93 10.46 -86.99 5.28
CA VAL A 93 9.19 -86.68 5.96
C VAL A 93 9.43 -86.13 7.37
N LEU A 94 10.47 -86.61 8.05
CA LEU A 94 10.87 -86.18 9.38
C LEU A 94 11.49 -84.77 9.36
N ASP A 95 12.32 -84.47 8.37
CA ASP A 95 12.83 -83.12 8.11
C ASP A 95 11.71 -82.16 7.68
N GLN A 96 10.72 -82.65 6.91
CA GLN A 96 9.53 -81.87 6.61
C GLN A 96 8.72 -81.55 7.87
N ALA A 97 8.57 -82.49 8.80
CA ALA A 97 7.89 -82.28 10.07
C ALA A 97 8.62 -81.31 11.01
N ARG A 98 9.94 -81.16 10.87
CA ARG A 98 10.77 -80.19 11.63
C ARG A 98 10.62 -78.74 11.17
N GLN A 99 10.28 -78.53 9.90
CA GLN A 99 10.23 -77.19 9.32
C GLN A 99 8.86 -76.51 9.59
N PRO A 100 8.78 -75.17 9.60
CA PRO A 100 7.49 -74.48 9.68
C PRO A 100 6.60 -74.79 8.46
N PRO A 101 5.28 -74.59 8.55
CA PRO A 101 4.32 -74.94 7.48
C PRO A 101 4.61 -74.27 6.13
N GLY A 102 5.07 -73.01 6.14
CA GLY A 102 5.42 -72.25 4.94
C GLY A 102 4.33 -72.24 3.85
N THR A 103 4.73 -72.23 2.58
CA THR A 103 3.85 -72.22 1.40
C THR A 103 3.39 -73.61 0.95
N ARG A 104 3.65 -74.66 1.73
CA ARG A 104 3.31 -76.05 1.36
C ARG A 104 1.79 -76.26 1.26
N GLN A 105 1.42 -77.24 0.45
CA GLN A 105 0.04 -77.70 0.30
C GLN A 105 -0.45 -78.33 1.61
N ARG A 106 -1.75 -78.16 1.92
CA ARG A 106 -2.34 -78.66 3.18
C ARG A 106 -2.20 -80.17 3.36
N THR A 107 -2.15 -80.91 2.26
CA THR A 107 -2.03 -82.39 2.22
C THR A 107 -0.64 -82.91 2.63
N SER A 108 0.38 -82.06 2.70
CA SER A 108 1.73 -82.43 3.12
C SER A 108 2.14 -81.86 4.48
N LEU A 109 1.21 -81.23 5.19
CA LEU A 109 1.44 -80.69 6.52
C LEU A 109 1.05 -81.68 7.61
N SER A 110 1.83 -81.69 8.70
CA SER A 110 1.46 -82.38 9.92
C SER A 110 0.34 -81.67 10.66
N TYR A 111 -0.28 -82.37 11.62
CA TYR A 111 -1.32 -81.76 12.45
C TYR A 111 -0.79 -80.51 13.20
N LYS A 112 0.44 -80.59 13.75
CA LYS A 112 1.17 -79.46 14.33
C LYS A 112 1.30 -78.28 13.35
N GLN A 113 1.76 -78.53 12.14
CA GLN A 113 1.95 -77.49 11.12
C GLN A 113 0.62 -76.89 10.63
N LEU A 114 -0.46 -77.68 10.61
CA LEU A 114 -1.81 -77.18 10.29
C LEU A 114 -2.34 -76.27 11.41
N LEU A 115 -2.08 -76.59 12.67
CA LEU A 115 -2.39 -75.72 13.81
C LEU A 115 -1.59 -74.42 13.74
N GLU A 116 -0.27 -74.48 13.52
CA GLU A 116 0.58 -73.30 13.36
C GLU A 116 0.09 -72.39 12.21
N LYS A 117 -0.28 -72.98 11.06
CA LYS A 117 -0.81 -72.23 9.91
C LYS A 117 -2.20 -71.62 10.18
N LEU A 118 -3.01 -72.28 11.01
CA LEU A 118 -4.30 -71.74 11.48
C LEU A 118 -4.07 -70.56 12.44
N GLU A 119 -3.15 -70.71 13.39
CA GLU A 119 -2.75 -69.64 14.32
C GLU A 119 -2.16 -68.43 13.59
N ASP A 120 -1.31 -68.64 12.58
CA ASP A 120 -0.80 -67.59 11.69
C ASP A 120 -1.93 -66.88 10.95
N SER A 121 -2.86 -67.64 10.37
CA SER A 121 -4.02 -67.07 9.69
C SER A 121 -4.92 -66.28 10.64
N ASP A 122 -5.09 -66.73 11.89
CA ASP A 122 -5.86 -66.02 12.90
C ASP A 122 -5.12 -64.75 13.38
N ARG A 123 -3.78 -64.79 13.51
CA ARG A 123 -2.97 -63.61 13.78
C ARG A 123 -3.10 -62.57 12.67
N ASP A 124 -3.01 -62.96 11.41
CA ASP A 124 -3.15 -62.04 10.28
C ASP A 124 -4.58 -61.51 10.13
N LYS A 125 -5.59 -62.35 10.38
CA LYS A 125 -6.99 -61.93 10.46
C LYS A 125 -7.20 -60.88 11.57
N ASN A 126 -6.58 -61.06 12.74
CA ASN A 126 -6.65 -60.09 13.82
C ASN A 126 -5.91 -58.79 13.48
N LYS A 127 -4.73 -58.84 12.85
CA LYS A 127 -4.04 -57.63 12.35
C LYS A 127 -4.89 -56.85 11.35
N LEU A 128 -5.51 -57.53 10.39
CA LEU A 128 -6.40 -56.91 9.40
C LEU A 128 -7.63 -56.30 10.07
N ARG A 129 -8.22 -56.98 11.06
CA ARG A 129 -9.32 -56.43 11.87
C ARG A 129 -8.92 -55.14 12.58
N THR A 130 -7.74 -55.10 13.21
CA THR A 130 -7.22 -53.87 13.84
C THR A 130 -7.05 -52.75 12.81
N LYS A 131 -6.48 -53.05 11.64
CA LYS A 131 -6.29 -52.06 10.57
C LYS A 131 -7.61 -51.53 10.00
N ILE A 132 -8.61 -52.40 9.83
CA ILE A 132 -9.97 -52.01 9.44
C ILE A 132 -10.56 -51.07 10.49
N PHE A 133 -10.45 -51.43 11.77
CA PHE A 133 -10.94 -50.61 12.86
C PHE A 133 -10.28 -49.22 12.92
N ASP A 134 -8.96 -49.15 12.74
CA ASP A 134 -8.23 -47.87 12.67
C ASP A 134 -8.69 -47.03 11.47
N LEU A 135 -8.84 -47.63 10.29
CA LEU A 135 -9.36 -46.95 9.11
C LEU A 135 -10.81 -46.48 9.27
N GLU A 136 -11.67 -47.27 9.91
CA GLU A 136 -13.04 -46.89 10.23
C GLU A 136 -13.07 -45.69 11.19
N ARG A 137 -12.17 -45.66 12.18
CA ARG A 137 -12.01 -44.52 13.10
C ARG A 137 -11.52 -43.27 12.37
N ASP A 138 -10.52 -43.40 11.50
CA ASP A 138 -9.98 -42.29 10.72
C ASP A 138 -11.04 -41.74 9.76
N LEU A 139 -11.79 -42.62 9.10
CA LEU A 139 -12.87 -42.26 8.20
C LEU A 139 -14.02 -41.58 8.94
N LYS A 140 -14.37 -42.05 10.14
CA LYS A 140 -15.34 -41.39 11.02
C LYS A 140 -14.87 -39.97 11.37
N THR A 141 -13.61 -39.80 11.77
CA THR A 141 -13.01 -38.51 12.11
C THR A 141 -13.00 -37.55 10.89
N ALA A 142 -12.69 -38.08 9.70
CA ALA A 142 -12.72 -37.30 8.46
C ALA A 142 -14.14 -36.86 8.09
N ARG A 143 -15.15 -37.73 8.22
CA ARG A 143 -16.57 -37.38 8.00
C ARG A 143 -17.07 -36.32 8.98
N GLU A 144 -16.72 -36.45 10.26
CA GLU A 144 -17.05 -35.45 11.28
C GLU A 144 -16.41 -34.09 10.95
N THR A 145 -15.17 -34.10 10.47
CA THR A 145 -14.47 -32.88 10.05
C THR A 145 -15.12 -32.25 8.81
N LEU A 146 -15.49 -33.05 7.81
CA LEU A 146 -16.19 -32.58 6.61
C LEU A 146 -17.53 -31.93 6.97
N SER A 147 -18.32 -32.60 7.80
CA SER A 147 -19.61 -32.08 8.27
C SER A 147 -19.45 -30.75 9.01
N GLN A 148 -18.43 -30.60 9.85
CA GLN A 148 -18.14 -29.33 10.51
C GLN A 148 -17.75 -28.21 9.53
N TYR A 149 -17.07 -28.54 8.43
CA TYR A 149 -16.75 -27.57 7.38
C TYR A 149 -17.99 -27.15 6.59
N GLU A 150 -18.85 -28.10 6.23
CA GLU A 150 -20.12 -27.84 5.55
C GLU A 150 -20.99 -26.92 6.40
N THR A 151 -21.21 -27.24 7.67
CA THR A 151 -21.97 -26.38 8.60
C THR A 151 -21.38 -24.98 8.72
N LEU A 152 -20.05 -24.85 8.71
CA LEU A 152 -19.41 -23.54 8.76
C LEU A 152 -19.61 -22.75 7.46
N LEU A 153 -19.52 -23.39 6.29
CA LEU A 153 -19.75 -22.76 5.00
C LEU A 153 -21.19 -22.32 4.85
N ASP A 154 -22.14 -23.16 5.27
CA ASP A 154 -23.57 -22.81 5.32
C ASP A 154 -23.78 -21.59 6.22
N TYR A 155 -23.18 -21.59 7.42
CA TYR A 155 -23.28 -20.45 8.34
C TYR A 155 -22.72 -19.15 7.74
N ILE A 156 -21.56 -19.20 7.08
CA ILE A 156 -20.98 -18.04 6.37
C ILE A 156 -21.86 -17.60 5.19
N GLY A 157 -22.52 -18.54 4.51
CA GLY A 157 -23.43 -18.24 3.40
C GLY A 157 -24.74 -17.59 3.85
N GLU A 158 -25.21 -17.92 5.05
CA GLU A 158 -26.47 -17.41 5.62
C GLU A 158 -26.31 -16.09 6.40
N HIS A 159 -25.10 -15.76 6.86
CA HIS A 159 -24.87 -14.61 7.74
C HIS A 159 -23.87 -13.62 7.14
N GLU A 160 -24.14 -12.32 7.29
CA GLU A 160 -23.14 -11.30 7.01
C GLU A 160 -22.05 -11.31 8.10
N VAL A 161 -20.97 -12.06 7.86
CA VAL A 161 -19.85 -12.14 8.82
C VAL A 161 -18.96 -10.89 8.72
N PRO A 162 -18.93 -10.01 9.75
CA PRO A 162 -18.08 -8.83 9.70
C PRO A 162 -16.60 -9.21 9.74
N ALA A 163 -15.78 -8.49 8.99
CA ALA A 163 -14.33 -8.68 8.95
C ALA A 163 -13.88 -10.09 8.54
N LEU A 164 -14.68 -10.80 7.72
CA LEU A 164 -14.42 -12.20 7.34
C LEU A 164 -12.99 -12.41 6.82
N LEU A 165 -12.52 -11.54 5.93
CA LEU A 165 -11.15 -11.60 5.40
C LEU A 165 -10.09 -11.50 6.49
N GLN A 166 -10.27 -10.63 7.48
CA GLN A 166 -9.36 -10.48 8.61
C GLN A 166 -9.37 -11.72 9.51
N ILE A 167 -10.52 -12.37 9.71
CA ILE A 167 -10.61 -13.64 10.45
C ILE A 167 -9.81 -14.73 9.71
N PHE A 168 -9.98 -14.87 8.39
CA PHE A 168 -9.22 -15.84 7.59
C PHE A 168 -7.71 -15.59 7.63
N ARG A 169 -7.27 -14.33 7.50
CA ARG A 169 -5.84 -13.98 7.62
C ARG A 169 -5.28 -14.30 9.01
N THR A 170 -6.05 -14.05 10.06
CA THR A 170 -5.64 -14.33 11.44
C THR A 170 -5.57 -15.83 11.70
N ARG A 171 -6.50 -16.61 11.15
CA ARG A 171 -6.44 -18.08 11.15
C ARG A 171 -5.16 -18.58 10.48
N SER A 172 -4.83 -18.05 9.30
CA SER A 172 -3.63 -18.46 8.55
C SER A 172 -2.35 -18.23 9.38
N LYS A 173 -2.23 -17.07 10.03
CA LYS A 173 -1.08 -16.74 10.90
C LYS A 173 -1.04 -17.58 12.19
N SER A 174 -2.18 -17.75 12.85
CA SER A 174 -2.27 -18.35 14.19
C SER A 174 -2.55 -19.86 14.17
N ARG A 175 -2.69 -20.45 12.98
CA ARG A 175 -3.00 -21.87 12.74
C ARG A 175 -4.19 -22.38 13.56
N TRP A 176 -5.29 -21.62 13.60
CA TRP A 176 -6.49 -22.03 14.34
C TRP A 176 -7.08 -23.33 13.78
N GLY A 177 -7.37 -24.27 14.68
CA GLY A 177 -8.20 -25.44 14.38
C GLY A 177 -9.65 -25.05 14.08
N LEU A 178 -10.40 -25.96 13.47
CA LEU A 178 -11.76 -25.68 12.97
C LEU A 178 -12.71 -25.16 14.05
N LYS A 179 -12.69 -25.77 15.25
CA LYS A 179 -13.53 -25.33 16.38
C LYS A 179 -13.26 -23.88 16.80
N GLU A 180 -12.00 -23.48 16.89
CA GLU A 180 -11.63 -22.11 17.25
C GLU A 180 -11.99 -21.14 16.13
N PHE A 181 -11.83 -21.54 14.87
CA PHE A 181 -12.23 -20.74 13.73
C PHE A 181 -13.75 -20.50 13.68
N SER A 182 -14.56 -21.55 13.85
CA SER A 182 -16.02 -21.42 13.95
C SER A 182 -16.42 -20.52 15.12
N ARG A 183 -15.80 -20.69 16.29
CA ARG A 183 -16.05 -19.83 17.46
C ARG A 183 -15.76 -18.35 17.17
N LYS A 184 -14.68 -18.05 16.43
CA LYS A 184 -14.34 -16.67 16.03
C LYS A 184 -15.32 -16.09 15.02
N ILE A 185 -15.84 -16.89 14.10
CA ILE A 185 -16.88 -16.48 13.15
C ILE A 185 -18.20 -16.18 13.87
N HIS A 186 -18.68 -17.09 14.72
CA HIS A 186 -19.87 -16.85 15.53
C HIS A 186 -19.73 -15.60 16.40
N GLY A 187 -18.59 -15.45 17.09
CA GLY A 187 -18.32 -14.27 17.90
C GLY A 187 -18.23 -12.96 17.10
N ALA A 188 -17.92 -13.01 15.81
CA ALA A 188 -17.93 -11.83 14.94
C ALA A 188 -19.36 -11.43 14.54
N VAL A 189 -20.23 -12.40 14.22
CA VAL A 189 -21.65 -12.17 13.93
C VAL A 189 -22.38 -11.63 15.16
N GLU A 190 -22.08 -12.16 16.35
CA GLU A 190 -22.64 -11.71 17.62
C GLU A 190 -22.06 -10.36 18.12
N ASN A 191 -21.25 -9.66 17.31
CA ASN A 191 -20.56 -8.40 17.64
C ASN A 191 -19.60 -8.46 18.85
N ASN A 192 -19.21 -9.64 19.32
CA ASN A 192 -18.34 -9.82 20.49
C ASN A 192 -16.83 -9.76 20.17
N SER A 193 -16.42 -9.85 18.90
CA SER A 193 -15.01 -9.83 18.51
C SER A 193 -14.79 -9.39 17.06
N ARG A 194 -14.10 -8.25 16.86
CA ARG A 194 -13.63 -7.81 15.52
C ARG A 194 -12.10 -7.90 15.43
N PRO A 195 -11.53 -8.77 14.58
CA PRO A 195 -10.07 -8.88 14.43
C PRO A 195 -9.46 -7.63 13.78
N HIS A 196 -8.26 -7.22 14.23
CA HIS A 196 -7.56 -6.01 13.78
C HIS A 196 -6.45 -6.24 12.75
N ASN A 197 -6.52 -7.33 11.95
CA ASN A 197 -5.45 -7.71 11.02
C ASN A 197 -5.71 -7.19 9.60
N TYR A 198 -5.61 -5.86 9.45
CA TYR A 198 -5.86 -5.15 8.20
C TYR A 198 -4.73 -5.33 7.18
N SER A 199 -5.06 -5.46 5.90
CA SER A 199 -4.06 -5.42 4.82
C SER A 199 -3.61 -3.98 4.54
N PRO A 200 -2.44 -3.77 3.92
CA PRO A 200 -2.03 -2.44 3.44
C PRO A 200 -3.08 -1.78 2.54
N SER A 201 -3.68 -2.55 1.61
CA SER A 201 -4.75 -2.05 0.73
C SER A 201 -6.02 -1.63 1.47
N GLU A 202 -6.40 -2.31 2.55
CA GLU A 202 -7.54 -1.92 3.39
C GLU A 202 -7.25 -0.64 4.17
N ILE A 203 -6.01 -0.47 4.63
CA ILE A 203 -5.57 0.74 5.31
C ILE A 203 -5.56 1.92 4.33
N ASP A 204 -4.98 1.74 3.15
CA ASP A 204 -4.91 2.79 2.12
C ASP A 204 -6.31 3.17 1.63
N LEU A 205 -7.20 2.20 1.42
CA LEU A 205 -8.59 2.48 1.06
C LEU A 205 -9.36 3.16 2.19
N ALA A 206 -9.16 2.76 3.45
CA ALA A 206 -9.78 3.43 4.58
C ALA A 206 -9.27 4.87 4.78
N LEU A 207 -7.99 5.12 4.52
CA LEU A 207 -7.42 6.47 4.46
C LEU A 207 -8.09 7.27 3.34
N LEU A 208 -8.18 6.72 2.12
CA LEU A 208 -8.84 7.40 1.00
C LEU A 208 -10.30 7.74 1.31
N MET A 209 -11.05 6.79 1.89
CA MET A 209 -12.44 7.02 2.29
C MET A 209 -12.56 8.07 3.40
N TYR A 210 -11.58 8.13 4.31
CA TYR A 210 -11.51 9.17 5.32
C TYR A 210 -11.23 10.55 4.73
N GLU A 211 -10.30 10.67 3.79
CA GLU A 211 -9.96 11.94 3.15
C GLU A 211 -11.11 12.45 2.25
N LEU A 212 -11.79 11.56 1.52
CA LEU A 212 -12.89 11.95 0.62
C LEU A 212 -14.25 12.11 1.32
N GLY A 213 -14.57 11.22 2.26
CA GLY A 213 -15.89 11.13 2.90
C GLY A 213 -15.92 11.55 4.37
N GLY A 214 -14.76 11.89 4.94
CA GLY A 214 -14.62 12.32 6.33
C GLY A 214 -14.89 11.23 7.37
N LYS A 215 -15.01 11.68 8.62
CA LYS A 215 -15.22 10.81 9.81
C LYS A 215 -16.48 9.96 9.71
N GLN A 216 -17.55 10.49 9.11
CA GLN A 216 -18.85 9.83 9.06
C GLN A 216 -18.83 8.62 8.11
N VAL A 217 -18.26 8.78 6.91
CA VAL A 217 -18.11 7.68 5.95
C VAL A 217 -17.18 6.60 6.51
N LEU A 218 -16.04 6.99 7.08
CA LEU A 218 -15.15 6.02 7.73
C LEU A 218 -15.86 5.29 8.89
N HIS A 219 -16.66 5.99 9.69
CA HIS A 219 -17.42 5.37 10.77
C HIS A 219 -18.44 4.35 10.24
N ALA A 220 -19.19 4.70 9.19
CA ALA A 220 -20.13 3.80 8.55
C ALA A 220 -19.42 2.55 8.01
N LEU A 221 -18.29 2.71 7.31
CA LEU A 221 -17.48 1.60 6.79
C LEU A 221 -16.83 0.74 7.87
N HIS A 222 -16.43 1.34 8.99
CA HIS A 222 -15.96 0.60 10.16
C HIS A 222 -17.08 -0.25 10.77
N LYS A 223 -18.33 0.23 10.73
CA LYS A 223 -19.51 -0.47 11.25
C LYS A 223 -20.10 -1.49 10.27
N ALA A 224 -19.90 -1.29 8.97
CA ALA A 224 -20.31 -2.20 7.91
C ALA A 224 -19.62 -3.58 7.99
N PRO A 225 -20.11 -4.61 7.27
CA PRO A 225 -19.50 -5.93 7.24
C PRO A 225 -18.03 -5.95 6.78
N THR A 226 -17.60 -4.96 5.98
CA THR A 226 -16.19 -4.79 5.57
C THR A 226 -15.27 -4.46 6.75
N ALA A 227 -15.82 -3.89 7.82
CA ALA A 227 -15.15 -3.62 9.10
C ALA A 227 -13.80 -2.92 8.96
N PHE A 228 -13.75 -1.83 8.19
CA PHE A 228 -12.53 -1.06 7.93
C PHE A 228 -11.85 -0.57 9.21
N PRO A 229 -10.55 -0.23 9.15
CA PRO A 229 -9.83 0.39 10.26
C PRO A 229 -10.60 1.56 10.90
N SER A 230 -10.56 1.63 12.23
CA SER A 230 -11.14 2.77 12.95
C SER A 230 -10.29 4.03 12.78
N LEU A 231 -10.88 5.20 13.04
CA LEU A 231 -10.14 6.47 13.02
C LEU A 231 -8.95 6.45 13.99
N THR A 232 -9.10 5.84 15.17
CA THR A 232 -8.02 5.72 16.16
C THR A 232 -6.86 4.90 15.60
N PHE A 233 -7.15 3.78 14.92
CA PHE A 233 -6.14 2.96 14.27
C PHE A 233 -5.45 3.74 13.15
N LEU A 234 -6.21 4.41 12.28
CA LEU A 234 -5.66 5.20 11.17
C LEU A 234 -4.79 6.36 11.69
N ASN A 235 -5.22 7.07 12.73
CA ASN A 235 -4.43 8.13 13.34
C ASN A 235 -3.10 7.62 13.90
N HIS A 236 -3.13 6.49 14.60
CA HIS A 236 -1.90 5.85 15.08
C HIS A 236 -1.00 5.41 13.91
N HIS A 237 -1.57 4.79 12.88
CA HIS A 237 -0.86 4.33 11.70
C HIS A 237 -0.22 5.47 10.89
N ARG A 238 -0.95 6.58 10.71
CA ARG A 238 -0.42 7.81 10.08
C ARG A 238 0.73 8.38 10.88
N ARG A 239 0.55 8.56 12.20
CA ARG A 239 1.60 9.06 13.09
C ARG A 239 2.84 8.16 13.09
N SER A 240 2.70 6.85 12.90
CA SER A 240 3.88 5.98 12.80
C SER A 240 4.61 6.06 11.47
N LYS A 241 3.95 6.47 10.38
CA LYS A 241 4.50 6.48 9.02
C LYS A 241 4.96 7.86 8.53
N THR A 242 4.22 8.90 8.86
CA THR A 242 4.46 10.26 8.38
C THR A 242 4.35 11.20 9.56
N ARG A 243 5.50 11.64 10.07
CA ARG A 243 5.61 12.58 11.18
C ARG A 243 6.49 13.74 10.76
N LEU A 244 5.83 14.82 10.38
CA LEU A 244 6.51 16.08 10.14
C LEU A 244 6.84 16.72 11.49
N LYS A 245 8.07 17.21 11.60
CA LYS A 245 8.55 17.96 12.73
C LYS A 245 8.06 19.40 12.61
N LEU A 246 7.29 19.82 13.61
CA LEU A 246 6.94 21.22 13.81
C LEU A 246 8.18 21.96 14.34
N SER A 247 8.53 23.10 13.76
CA SER A 247 9.57 23.95 14.31
C SER A 247 9.00 24.71 15.51
N VAL A 248 9.59 24.51 16.69
CA VAL A 248 9.18 25.16 17.93
C VAL A 248 10.21 26.23 18.28
N GLY A 249 9.79 27.50 18.25
CA GLY A 249 10.70 28.63 18.42
C GLY A 249 11.52 28.91 17.17
N GLU A 250 12.84 28.74 17.24
CA GLU A 250 13.72 28.97 16.09
C GLU A 250 13.78 27.74 15.18
N VAL A 251 13.62 27.96 13.86
CA VAL A 251 13.74 26.89 12.87
C VAL A 251 15.19 26.44 12.78
N THR A 252 15.45 25.14 12.89
CA THR A 252 16.80 24.59 12.74
C THR A 252 16.96 23.84 11.42
N MET A 253 18.17 23.83 10.86
CA MET A 253 18.52 23.04 9.67
C MET A 253 18.13 21.56 9.84
N GLN A 254 18.31 21.01 11.04
CA GLN A 254 17.98 19.62 11.33
C GLN A 254 16.48 19.34 11.18
N ASP A 255 15.60 20.29 11.56
CA ASP A 255 14.16 20.12 11.41
C ASP A 255 13.77 20.02 9.94
N ILE A 256 14.35 20.88 9.11
CA ILE A 256 14.10 20.90 7.67
C ILE A 256 14.61 19.62 7.03
N LEU A 257 15.83 19.18 7.36
CA LEU A 257 16.41 17.94 6.83
C LEU A 257 15.59 16.71 7.20
N MET A 258 15.10 16.64 8.45
CA MET A 258 14.22 15.56 8.90
C MET A 258 12.90 15.55 8.12
N ASN A 259 12.29 16.71 7.88
CA ASN A 259 11.07 16.81 7.09
C ASN A 259 11.28 16.45 5.62
N ILE A 260 12.39 16.90 5.02
CA ILE A 260 12.77 16.53 3.66
C ILE A 260 12.94 15.00 3.57
N GLU A 261 13.73 14.38 4.46
CA GLU A 261 13.86 12.93 4.49
C GLU A 261 12.49 12.25 4.66
N MET A 262 11.69 12.70 5.62
CA MET A 262 10.44 12.02 5.96
C MET A 262 9.47 11.97 4.77
N ILE A 263 9.34 13.06 4.03
CA ILE A 263 8.43 13.09 2.87
C ILE A 263 9.10 12.52 1.63
N TRP A 264 10.29 13.02 1.28
CA TRP A 264 10.88 12.79 -0.04
C TRP A 264 11.54 11.42 -0.20
N LYS A 265 11.92 10.75 0.89
CA LYS A 265 12.49 9.39 0.85
C LYS A 265 11.56 8.37 0.18
N ALA A 266 10.25 8.53 0.33
CA ALA A 266 9.24 7.66 -0.29
C ALA A 266 8.87 8.09 -1.71
N VAL A 267 9.25 9.30 -2.14
CA VAL A 267 8.90 9.84 -3.46
C VAL A 267 9.88 9.30 -4.48
N LYS A 268 9.36 8.62 -5.50
CA LYS A 268 10.19 8.11 -6.58
C LYS A 268 10.85 9.28 -7.33
N PRO A 269 12.18 9.25 -7.53
CA PRO A 269 12.84 10.13 -8.48
C PRO A 269 12.23 9.99 -9.87
N THR A 270 12.17 11.08 -10.60
CA THR A 270 11.91 11.06 -12.04
C THR A 270 13.15 10.56 -12.77
N ALA A 271 12.98 10.03 -13.99
CA ALA A 271 14.12 9.56 -14.80
C ALA A 271 15.12 10.69 -15.11
N ARG A 272 14.63 11.94 -15.13
CA ARG A 272 15.43 13.16 -15.28
C ARG A 272 15.11 14.14 -14.14
N PRO A 273 16.10 14.89 -13.63
CA PRO A 273 15.87 15.94 -12.65
C PRO A 273 14.83 16.95 -13.16
N THR A 274 13.78 17.18 -12.36
CA THR A 274 12.72 18.14 -12.71
C THR A 274 12.99 19.48 -12.03
N CYS A 275 12.45 20.57 -12.60
CA CYS A 275 12.49 21.86 -11.91
C CYS A 275 11.65 21.78 -10.63
N MET A 276 12.28 22.07 -9.49
CA MET A 276 11.60 22.16 -8.21
C MET A 276 11.23 23.62 -7.92
N ALA A 277 10.13 23.79 -7.20
CA ALA A 277 9.70 25.07 -6.67
C ALA A 277 9.63 25.02 -5.15
N LEU A 278 10.11 26.08 -4.50
CA LEU A 278 9.91 26.33 -3.08
C LEU A 278 8.79 27.35 -2.93
N SER A 279 7.62 26.90 -2.52
CA SER A 279 6.46 27.77 -2.28
C SER A 279 6.33 28.06 -0.79
N GLN A 280 5.95 29.29 -0.45
CA GLN A 280 5.69 29.72 0.92
C GLN A 280 4.34 30.43 1.04
N ASP A 281 3.55 30.03 2.05
CA ASP A 281 2.31 30.69 2.44
C ASP A 281 2.03 30.49 3.95
N GLU A 282 1.05 31.21 4.50
CA GLU A 282 0.52 31.04 5.84
C GLU A 282 -0.89 30.46 5.86
N VAL A 283 -1.09 29.42 6.66
CA VAL A 283 -2.42 28.83 6.89
C VAL A 283 -2.95 29.28 8.23
N ALA A 284 -4.19 29.80 8.25
CA ALA A 284 -4.87 30.15 9.49
C ALA A 284 -5.05 28.92 10.40
N SER A 285 -4.86 29.12 11.70
CA SER A 285 -4.92 28.07 12.70
C SER A 285 -5.58 28.57 13.99
N ASP A 286 -6.26 27.66 14.70
CA ASP A 286 -6.83 28.00 16.00
C ASP A 286 -5.71 28.32 17.01
N PRO A 287 -5.75 29.48 17.68
CA PRO A 287 -4.73 29.85 18.64
C PRO A 287 -4.81 28.97 19.88
N ARG A 288 -3.89 28.01 20.00
CA ARG A 288 -3.83 27.08 21.13
C ARG A 288 -2.40 26.61 21.40
N PHE A 289 -2.11 26.35 22.67
CA PHE A 289 -0.93 25.59 23.04
C PHE A 289 -1.14 24.10 22.77
N CYS A 290 -0.08 23.41 22.41
CA CYS A 290 -0.05 21.95 22.40
C CYS A 290 1.24 21.46 23.03
N TRP A 291 1.19 20.28 23.63
CA TRP A 291 2.39 19.56 24.01
C TRP A 291 2.77 18.59 22.90
N ILE A 292 4.05 18.56 22.56
CA ILE A 292 4.65 17.67 21.56
C ILE A 292 5.45 16.62 22.33
N PRO A 293 4.88 15.42 22.58
CA PRO A 293 5.49 14.43 23.46
C PRO A 293 6.86 13.95 22.98
N GLU A 294 7.10 13.94 21.68
CA GLU A 294 8.32 13.39 21.06
C GLU A 294 9.57 14.21 21.38
N THR A 295 9.43 15.53 21.44
CA THR A 295 10.52 16.44 21.76
C THR A 295 10.37 17.04 23.16
N ASP A 296 9.30 16.70 23.87
CA ASP A 296 8.90 17.32 25.12
C ASP A 296 8.76 18.84 25.02
N GLU A 297 8.18 19.34 23.93
CA GLU A 297 8.11 20.78 23.63
C GLU A 297 6.70 21.35 23.73
N ILE A 298 6.61 22.64 24.05
CA ILE A 298 5.39 23.43 24.02
C ILE A 298 5.24 24.05 22.62
N GLY A 299 4.35 23.51 21.81
CA GLY A 299 3.98 24.04 20.50
C GLY A 299 2.85 25.08 20.56
N GLY A 300 2.61 25.74 19.42
CA GLY A 300 1.56 26.76 19.28
C GLY A 300 1.97 28.18 19.68
N VAL A 301 3.25 28.39 19.96
CA VAL A 301 3.84 29.72 20.20
C VAL A 301 4.57 30.22 18.96
N CYS A 302 4.59 31.54 18.77
CA CYS A 302 5.32 32.15 17.66
C CYS A 302 6.84 31.99 17.79
N GLU A 303 7.56 32.25 16.70
CA GLU A 303 9.01 32.17 16.57
C GLU A 303 9.81 32.99 17.60
N HIS A 304 9.24 34.07 18.15
CA HIS A 304 9.88 34.90 19.18
C HIS A 304 10.08 34.17 20.52
N ALA A 305 9.35 33.10 20.77
CA ALA A 305 9.38 32.39 22.05
C ALA A 305 10.77 31.84 22.38
N SER A 306 11.57 31.45 21.38
CA SER A 306 12.94 30.97 21.60
C SER A 306 13.92 32.04 22.07
N LYS A 307 13.62 33.33 21.82
CA LYS A 307 14.43 34.47 22.26
C LYS A 307 14.04 34.97 23.65
N GLU A 308 12.75 34.85 23.97
CA GLU A 308 12.15 35.41 25.19
C GLU A 308 12.11 34.43 26.36
N LEU A 309 12.14 33.13 26.09
CA LEU A 309 12.03 32.07 27.10
C LEU A 309 13.32 31.29 27.21
N ARG A 310 13.63 30.85 28.44
CA ARG A 310 14.82 30.03 28.71
C ARG A 310 14.73 28.64 28.08
N SER A 311 13.52 28.10 28.02
CA SER A 311 13.24 26.78 27.48
C SER A 311 11.82 26.72 26.97
N LEU A 312 11.63 26.01 25.85
CA LEU A 312 10.33 25.61 25.34
C LEU A 312 10.02 24.14 25.67
N LYS A 313 10.84 23.51 26.52
CA LYS A 313 10.56 22.18 27.03
C LYS A 313 9.47 22.23 28.09
N MET A 314 8.53 21.30 28.03
CA MET A 314 7.52 21.14 29.06
C MET A 314 8.17 20.74 30.39
N GLY A 315 9.13 19.81 30.36
CA GLY A 315 9.91 19.42 31.54
C GLY A 315 9.09 18.68 32.61
N THR A 316 9.63 18.64 33.83
CA THR A 316 9.04 17.88 34.95
C THR A 316 8.18 18.73 35.90
N ASP A 317 8.18 20.06 35.73
CA ASP A 317 7.46 20.99 36.58
C ASP A 317 6.73 22.07 35.76
N LEU A 318 6.00 22.96 36.43
CA LEU A 318 5.18 23.99 35.80
C LEU A 318 5.95 25.29 35.50
N THR A 319 7.25 25.36 35.79
CA THR A 319 8.04 26.60 35.68
C THR A 319 8.03 27.15 34.25
N ALA A 320 8.22 26.29 33.25
CA ALA A 320 8.19 26.69 31.84
C ALA A 320 6.81 27.24 31.42
N ILE A 321 5.73 26.67 31.96
CA ILE A 321 4.35 27.15 31.71
C ILE A 321 4.11 28.48 32.39
N GLU A 322 4.61 28.69 33.61
CA GLU A 322 4.47 29.97 34.31
C GLU A 322 5.26 31.09 33.63
N GLU A 323 6.50 30.81 33.18
CA GLU A 323 7.31 31.75 32.40
C GLU A 323 6.62 32.12 31.07
N LEU A 324 6.12 31.12 30.33
CA LEU A 324 5.33 31.35 29.11
C LEU A 324 4.03 32.12 29.40
N ARG A 325 3.34 31.73 30.49
CA ARG A 325 2.34 32.48 31.27
C ARG A 325 2.50 33.98 31.16
N GLU A 326 3.54 34.44 31.85
CA GLU A 326 3.82 35.86 32.01
C GLU A 326 4.32 36.48 30.71
N ALA A 327 5.15 35.79 29.92
CA ALA A 327 5.60 36.31 28.63
C ALA A 327 4.46 36.58 27.63
N VAL A 328 3.41 35.76 27.65
CA VAL A 328 2.22 35.97 26.84
C VAL A 328 1.38 37.14 27.36
N LYS A 329 1.22 37.28 28.68
CA LYS A 329 0.53 38.42 29.29
C LYS A 329 1.24 39.75 29.02
N ASP A 330 2.57 39.73 29.05
CA ASP A 330 3.42 40.89 28.80
C ASP A 330 3.47 41.27 27.31
N GLY A 331 2.92 40.45 26.41
CA GLY A 331 2.99 40.64 24.96
C GLY A 331 4.38 40.38 24.36
N ARG A 332 5.29 39.74 25.09
CA ARG A 332 6.62 39.35 24.60
C ARG A 332 6.57 38.12 23.71
N VAL A 333 5.65 37.20 24.01
CA VAL A 333 5.39 35.99 23.22
C VAL A 333 3.92 35.96 22.80
N HIS A 334 3.66 35.51 21.58
CA HIS A 334 2.30 35.43 21.04
C HIS A 334 1.89 33.98 20.82
N ILE A 335 0.62 33.68 21.08
CA ILE A 335 0.00 32.44 20.65
C ILE A 335 -0.18 32.54 19.13
N ALA A 336 0.38 31.57 18.40
CA ALA A 336 0.33 31.58 16.95
C ALA A 336 -1.12 31.47 16.47
N ARG A 337 -1.50 32.32 15.52
CA ARG A 337 -2.81 32.28 14.83
C ARG A 337 -2.70 31.73 13.42
N GLU A 338 -1.47 31.60 12.93
CA GLU A 338 -1.18 31.11 11.60
C GLU A 338 0.06 30.23 11.67
N VAL A 339 0.17 29.35 10.68
CA VAL A 339 1.31 28.48 10.49
C VAL A 339 1.90 28.78 9.13
N SER A 340 3.14 29.29 9.11
CA SER A 340 3.90 29.46 7.87
C SER A 340 4.41 28.09 7.42
N VAL A 341 4.11 27.75 6.17
CA VAL A 341 4.51 26.49 5.55
C VAL A 341 5.42 26.81 4.38
N LEU A 342 6.59 26.18 4.34
CA LEU A 342 7.43 26.16 3.16
C LEU A 342 7.43 24.74 2.62
N ALA A 343 7.09 24.57 1.34
CA ALA A 343 6.99 23.27 0.72
C ALA A 343 7.70 23.23 -0.63
N PHE A 344 8.21 22.05 -0.94
CA PHE A 344 8.75 21.77 -2.26
C PHE A 344 7.69 21.15 -3.16
N ALA A 345 7.62 21.59 -4.40
CA ALA A 345 6.73 21.05 -5.43
C ALA A 345 7.51 20.78 -6.71
N ARG A 346 7.05 19.79 -7.49
CA ARG A 346 7.63 19.48 -8.81
C ARG A 346 6.87 20.22 -9.89
N GLN A 347 7.59 20.79 -10.85
CA GLN A 347 7.02 21.23 -12.11
C GLN A 347 6.84 20.02 -13.04
N SER A 348 5.75 19.26 -12.82
CA SER A 348 5.45 18.02 -13.55
C SER A 348 3.95 17.77 -13.59
N ASP A 349 3.47 16.97 -14.55
CA ASP A 349 2.10 16.48 -14.61
C ASP A 349 1.79 15.43 -13.53
N THR A 350 2.82 14.88 -12.86
CA THR A 350 2.68 13.90 -11.79
C THR A 350 3.47 14.31 -10.56
N ASN A 351 2.98 13.93 -9.37
CA ASN A 351 3.64 14.21 -8.09
C ASN A 351 3.95 15.70 -7.82
N TYR A 352 3.19 16.62 -8.44
CA TYR A 352 3.34 18.07 -8.29
C TYR A 352 2.83 18.62 -6.94
N GLY A 353 2.09 17.81 -6.17
CA GLY A 353 1.58 18.21 -4.86
C GLY A 353 2.70 18.69 -3.92
N ALA A 354 2.41 19.75 -3.17
CA ALA A 354 3.33 20.35 -2.22
C ALA A 354 3.75 19.36 -1.12
N LYS A 355 5.04 19.37 -0.79
CA LYS A 355 5.65 18.52 0.23
C LYS A 355 6.34 19.40 1.27
N PRO A 356 5.68 19.66 2.42
CA PRO A 356 6.19 20.58 3.43
C PRO A 356 7.57 20.21 3.95
N ALA A 357 8.47 21.17 3.97
CA ALA A 357 9.80 21.06 4.59
C ALA A 357 9.87 21.86 5.90
N VAL A 358 9.10 22.95 5.99
CA VAL A 358 9.01 23.78 7.19
C VAL A 358 7.55 23.92 7.58
N ILE A 359 7.28 23.78 8.88
CA ILE A 359 6.00 24.10 9.51
C ILE A 359 6.35 24.95 10.72
N LEU A 360 6.04 26.24 10.68
CA LEU A 360 6.43 27.22 11.68
C LEU A 360 5.21 28.02 12.16
N PRO A 361 4.78 27.88 13.42
CA PRO A 361 3.78 28.78 13.98
C PRO A 361 4.31 30.21 13.99
N THR A 362 3.52 31.17 13.51
CA THR A 362 3.95 32.58 13.38
C THR A 362 2.94 33.57 13.94
N CYS A 363 3.45 34.74 14.33
CA CYS A 363 2.66 35.92 14.70
C CYS A 363 2.74 37.05 13.66
N LYS A 364 3.34 36.79 12.48
CA LYS A 364 3.60 37.75 11.39
C LYS A 364 4.51 38.94 11.71
N GLN A 365 4.88 39.16 12.97
CA GLN A 365 5.73 40.30 13.40
C GLN A 365 7.22 40.18 13.02
N GLY A 366 7.69 39.02 12.56
CA GLY A 366 9.07 38.85 12.11
C GLY A 366 9.42 39.77 10.92
N ASP A 367 10.69 40.17 10.80
CA ASP A 367 11.16 41.04 9.71
C ASP A 367 11.45 40.26 8.40
N PHE A 368 11.72 41.00 7.32
CA PHE A 368 12.03 40.39 6.02
C PHE A 368 13.41 39.72 5.96
N ILE A 369 14.34 40.06 6.86
CA ILE A 369 15.66 39.42 6.93
C ILE A 369 15.51 38.01 7.51
N ALA A 370 14.69 37.85 8.55
CA ALA A 370 14.34 36.55 9.10
C ALA A 370 13.62 35.68 8.06
N ALA A 371 12.70 36.26 7.28
CA ALA A 371 12.07 35.58 6.16
C ALA A 371 13.10 35.13 5.10
N ALA A 372 14.05 35.98 4.73
CA ALA A 372 15.11 35.64 3.78
C ALA A 372 16.01 34.52 4.31
N ARG A 373 16.39 34.59 5.59
CA ARG A 373 17.17 33.52 6.26
C ARG A 373 16.44 32.19 6.24
N LEU A 374 15.13 32.19 6.50
CA LEU A 374 14.32 30.97 6.48
C LEU A 374 14.26 30.35 5.07
N LEU A 375 14.00 31.17 4.05
CA LEU A 375 13.99 30.73 2.65
C LEU A 375 15.36 30.17 2.25
N TRP A 376 16.44 30.91 2.54
CA TRP A 376 17.82 30.48 2.23
C TRP A 376 18.18 29.17 2.94
N MET A 377 17.91 29.06 4.24
CA MET A 377 18.17 27.85 5.02
C MET A 377 17.40 26.64 4.46
N THR A 378 16.17 26.86 4.00
CA THR A 378 15.34 25.80 3.40
C THR A 378 15.88 25.34 2.05
N LEU A 379 16.32 26.27 1.20
CA LEU A 379 17.01 25.95 -0.06
C LEU A 379 18.32 25.21 0.18
N GLU A 380 19.09 25.61 1.18
CA GLU A 380 20.35 24.95 1.50
C GLU A 380 20.12 23.54 2.06
N ALA A 381 19.09 23.34 2.89
CA ALA A 381 18.65 22.02 3.33
C ALA A 381 18.32 21.11 2.14
N TRP A 382 17.65 21.65 1.12
CA TRP A 382 17.35 20.90 -0.11
C TRP A 382 18.61 20.50 -0.88
N ARG A 383 19.62 21.37 -0.96
CA ARG A 383 20.88 21.09 -1.64
C ARG A 383 21.67 19.98 -0.98
N ILE A 384 21.82 20.06 0.34
CA ILE A 384 22.68 19.13 1.09
C ILE A 384 21.98 17.81 1.44
N SER A 385 20.64 17.78 1.42
CA SER A 385 19.88 16.56 1.73
C SER A 385 20.13 15.48 0.69
N PRO A 386 20.44 14.24 1.11
CA PRO A 386 20.48 13.08 0.20
C PRO A 386 19.15 12.83 -0.51
N TYR A 387 18.04 13.33 0.05
CA TYR A 387 16.69 13.20 -0.49
C TYR A 387 16.19 14.47 -1.19
N GLY A 388 17.06 15.47 -1.38
CA GLY A 388 16.72 16.73 -2.03
C GLY A 388 17.26 16.81 -3.45
N GLN A 389 18.12 17.81 -3.71
CA GLN A 389 18.57 18.18 -5.05
C GLN A 389 19.22 17.03 -5.81
N ALA A 390 20.04 16.21 -5.15
CA ALA A 390 20.74 15.10 -5.80
C ALA A 390 19.80 14.04 -6.39
N LEU A 391 18.62 13.83 -5.79
CA LEU A 391 17.64 12.83 -6.25
C LEU A 391 16.49 13.42 -7.07
N HIS A 392 16.13 14.68 -6.83
CA HIS A 392 14.89 15.25 -7.38
C HIS A 392 15.11 16.44 -8.29
N GLY A 393 16.30 17.02 -8.26
CA GLY A 393 16.70 18.15 -9.07
C GLY A 393 16.75 19.48 -8.32
N PRO A 394 17.35 20.49 -8.95
CA PRO A 394 17.53 21.81 -8.37
C PRO A 394 16.19 22.54 -8.16
N CYS A 395 16.19 23.46 -7.20
CA CYS A 395 15.04 24.29 -6.85
C CYS A 395 15.30 25.78 -7.17
N PRO A 396 15.25 26.16 -8.46
CA PRO A 396 15.53 27.54 -8.87
C PRO A 396 14.35 28.48 -8.61
N ARG A 397 13.11 27.98 -8.57
CA ARG A 397 11.93 28.84 -8.41
C ARG A 397 11.56 28.98 -6.94
N ILE A 398 11.36 30.21 -6.49
CA ILE A 398 10.78 30.54 -5.19
C ILE A 398 9.46 31.25 -5.43
N SER A 399 8.36 30.78 -4.82
CA SER A 399 7.01 31.30 -5.05
C SER A 399 6.35 31.77 -3.74
N SER A 400 5.55 32.84 -3.80
CA SER A 400 4.81 33.40 -2.65
C SER A 400 3.57 34.19 -3.11
N ASP A 401 2.62 34.39 -2.19
CA ASP A 401 1.47 35.29 -2.31
C ASP A 401 1.83 36.78 -2.48
N GLY A 402 3.11 37.14 -2.30
CA GLY A 402 3.59 38.50 -2.34
C GLY A 402 3.13 39.33 -1.13
N ASP A 403 3.19 38.80 0.09
CA ASP A 403 3.08 39.63 1.30
C ASP A 403 4.21 40.70 1.35
N PRO A 404 3.98 41.91 1.90
CA PRO A 404 4.99 42.97 2.00
C PRO A 404 6.33 42.55 2.60
N LYS A 405 6.37 41.54 3.46
CA LYS A 405 7.61 40.97 4.01
C LYS A 405 8.31 40.03 3.04
N ARG A 406 7.55 39.29 2.23
CA ARG A 406 8.06 38.25 1.33
C ARG A 406 8.76 38.84 0.12
N ARG A 407 8.21 39.92 -0.47
CA ARG A 407 8.83 40.62 -1.60
C ARG A 407 10.29 41.01 -1.38
N PRO A 408 10.66 41.80 -0.34
CA PRO A 408 12.04 42.16 -0.10
C PRO A 408 12.91 40.96 0.31
N ALA A 409 12.35 39.97 1.01
CA ALA A 409 13.07 38.74 1.35
C ALA A 409 13.49 37.95 0.11
N MET A 410 12.58 37.75 -0.83
CA MET A 410 12.87 37.11 -2.12
C MET A 410 13.80 37.96 -2.98
N HIS A 411 13.67 39.29 -2.96
CA HIS A 411 14.60 40.17 -3.66
C HIS A 411 16.05 40.02 -3.17
N LEU A 412 16.27 39.88 -1.86
CA LEU A 412 17.60 39.60 -1.32
C LEU A 412 18.21 38.30 -1.86
N ILE A 413 17.38 37.28 -2.09
CA ILE A 413 17.84 35.95 -2.52
C ILE A 413 17.98 35.87 -4.03
N CYS A 414 16.92 36.25 -4.77
CA CYS A 414 16.77 36.03 -6.20
C CYS A 414 17.32 37.19 -7.06
N MET A 415 17.88 38.25 -6.48
CA MET A 415 18.46 39.36 -7.24
C MET A 415 19.92 39.62 -6.86
N ALA A 416 20.62 38.61 -6.34
CA ALA A 416 21.96 38.72 -5.79
C ALA A 416 23.04 39.07 -6.84
N ARG A 417 22.91 38.54 -8.07
CA ARG A 417 23.88 38.76 -9.16
C ARG A 417 23.19 38.93 -10.51
N ASN A 418 23.93 39.40 -11.50
CA ASN A 418 23.49 39.32 -12.90
C ASN A 418 23.88 37.94 -13.47
N LEU A 419 23.04 37.45 -14.38
CA LEU A 419 23.35 36.31 -15.24
C LEU A 419 24.52 36.68 -16.18
N CYS A 420 25.49 35.79 -16.34
CA CYS A 420 26.64 35.98 -17.24
C CYS A 420 26.63 34.96 -18.38
N SER A 421 27.49 35.17 -19.38
CA SER A 421 27.60 34.30 -20.56
C SER A 421 27.95 32.84 -20.25
N ASP A 422 28.51 32.57 -19.08
CA ASP A 422 28.88 31.22 -18.64
C ASP A 422 27.69 30.48 -18.00
N ASP A 423 26.61 31.19 -17.64
CA ASP A 423 25.41 30.59 -17.08
C ASP A 423 24.58 29.91 -18.19
N PRO A 424 24.06 28.70 -17.95
CA PRO A 424 23.36 27.89 -18.96
C PRO A 424 22.00 28.47 -19.41
N LEU A 425 21.51 29.52 -18.74
CA LEU A 425 20.25 30.20 -19.10
C LEU A 425 20.47 31.48 -19.92
N PHE A 426 21.72 31.94 -20.03
CA PHE A 426 22.05 33.23 -20.62
C PHE A 426 21.65 33.31 -22.08
N GLU A 427 21.97 32.27 -22.87
CA GLU A 427 21.64 32.21 -24.29
C GLU A 427 20.14 32.30 -24.59
N PHE A 428 19.28 31.94 -23.62
CA PHE A 428 17.83 31.97 -23.79
C PHE A 428 17.21 33.29 -23.32
N LEU A 429 17.78 33.92 -22.29
CA LEU A 429 17.18 35.06 -21.61
C LEU A 429 17.75 36.40 -22.05
N GLU A 430 19.05 36.48 -22.36
CA GLU A 430 19.69 37.71 -22.82
C GLU A 430 19.06 38.29 -24.09
N PRO A 431 18.67 37.48 -25.09
CA PRO A 431 18.07 38.02 -26.32
C PRO A 431 16.69 38.65 -26.12
N ILE A 432 16.06 38.50 -24.95
CA ILE A 432 14.72 39.00 -24.67
C ILE A 432 14.82 40.46 -24.18
N PRO A 433 14.41 41.46 -24.98
CA PRO A 433 14.57 42.86 -24.61
C PRO A 433 13.80 43.19 -23.33
N GLY A 434 14.46 43.88 -22.40
CA GLY A 434 13.86 44.29 -21.13
C GLY A 434 13.72 43.16 -20.11
N MET A 435 14.22 41.95 -20.39
CA MET A 435 14.26 40.87 -19.41
C MET A 435 15.15 41.23 -18.23
N ASN A 436 14.66 41.01 -17.02
CA ASN A 436 15.49 41.12 -15.83
C ASN A 436 16.42 39.90 -15.74
N LEU A 437 17.71 40.14 -15.94
CA LEU A 437 18.76 39.12 -15.89
C LEU A 437 19.35 38.93 -14.48
N ARG A 438 18.78 39.56 -13.45
CA ARG A 438 19.20 39.33 -12.07
C ARG A 438 18.62 38.03 -11.54
N CYS A 439 19.48 37.26 -10.86
CA CYS A 439 19.15 35.97 -10.27
C CYS A 439 19.90 35.77 -8.95
N GLY A 440 19.55 34.71 -8.24
CA GLY A 440 20.31 34.26 -7.07
C GLY A 440 21.63 33.60 -7.44
N PRO A 441 22.47 33.25 -6.44
CA PRO A 441 23.78 32.65 -6.68
C PRO A 441 23.74 31.40 -7.57
N ASN A 442 22.69 30.58 -7.44
CA ASN A 442 22.45 29.36 -8.19
C ASN A 442 21.33 29.54 -9.23
N MET A 443 21.21 30.75 -9.79
CA MET A 443 20.18 31.14 -10.75
C MET A 443 18.74 31.03 -10.19
N GLU A 444 18.58 31.22 -8.87
CA GLU A 444 17.26 31.28 -8.26
C GLU A 444 16.49 32.51 -8.76
N PHE A 445 15.22 32.33 -9.05
CA PHE A 445 14.32 33.40 -9.48
C PHE A 445 13.03 33.37 -8.66
N MET A 446 12.42 34.54 -8.50
CA MET A 446 11.19 34.72 -7.74
C MET A 446 9.97 34.67 -8.65
N ASP A 447 8.85 34.22 -8.09
CA ASP A 447 7.57 34.06 -8.73
C ASP A 447 6.46 34.47 -7.74
N PHE A 448 5.41 35.11 -8.22
CA PHE A 448 4.28 35.52 -7.39
C PHE A 448 2.98 34.90 -7.89
N ASP A 449 2.11 34.59 -6.94
CA ASP A 449 0.89 33.87 -7.26
C ASP A 449 -0.07 34.68 -8.15
N VAL A 450 -0.38 34.10 -9.30
CA VAL A 450 -1.17 34.74 -10.34
C VAL A 450 -2.60 35.04 -9.88
N LYS A 451 -3.19 34.17 -9.04
CA LYS A 451 -4.55 34.39 -8.54
C LYS A 451 -4.59 35.52 -7.53
N HIS A 452 -3.57 35.64 -6.68
CA HIS A 452 -3.40 36.80 -5.80
C HIS A 452 -3.25 38.10 -6.58
N ASP A 453 -2.47 38.09 -7.66
CA ASP A 453 -2.32 39.25 -8.53
C ASP A 453 -3.62 39.62 -9.24
N PHE A 454 -4.40 38.65 -9.74
CA PHE A 454 -5.71 38.92 -10.35
C PHE A 454 -6.68 39.53 -9.34
N LYS A 455 -6.71 39.02 -8.10
CA LYS A 455 -7.52 39.62 -7.01
C LYS A 455 -7.11 41.08 -6.76
N ARG A 456 -5.80 41.39 -6.75
CA ARG A 456 -5.28 42.74 -6.54
C ARG A 456 -5.55 43.69 -7.73
N VAL A 457 -5.50 43.19 -8.96
CA VAL A 457 -5.93 43.93 -10.18
C VAL A 457 -7.40 44.32 -10.04
N CYS A 458 -8.27 43.37 -9.71
CA CYS A 458 -9.68 43.63 -9.48
C CYS A 458 -9.94 44.60 -8.34
N LYS A 459 -9.21 44.47 -7.22
CA LYS A 459 -9.29 45.42 -6.11
C LYS A 459 -8.94 46.84 -6.55
N THR A 460 -7.96 47.00 -7.45
CA THR A 460 -7.57 48.30 -8.00
C THR A 460 -8.66 48.87 -8.91
N LEU A 461 -9.20 48.07 -9.84
CA LEU A 461 -10.34 48.46 -10.70
C LEU A 461 -11.58 48.87 -9.91
N CYS A 462 -11.88 48.12 -8.84
CA CYS A 462 -13.03 48.35 -7.98
C CYS A 462 -12.83 49.47 -6.95
N SER A 463 -11.62 50.06 -6.87
CA SER A 463 -11.36 51.18 -5.98
C SER A 463 -12.04 52.45 -6.48
N ALA A 464 -12.13 53.46 -5.61
CA ALA A 464 -12.69 54.76 -5.97
C ALA A 464 -11.81 55.51 -6.99
N GLU A 465 -10.50 55.25 -7.00
CA GLU A 465 -9.54 55.89 -7.90
C GLU A 465 -9.41 55.16 -9.25
N GLY A 466 -9.71 53.85 -9.26
CA GLY A 466 -9.63 53.02 -10.46
C GLY A 466 -8.21 52.89 -11.01
N MET A 467 -8.09 52.85 -12.33
CA MET A 467 -6.83 52.84 -13.07
C MET A 467 -6.80 53.96 -14.10
N LEU A 468 -5.69 54.70 -14.20
CA LEU A 468 -5.48 55.68 -15.25
C LEU A 468 -4.89 55.02 -16.51
N VAL A 469 -5.64 55.01 -17.59
CA VAL A 469 -5.24 54.39 -18.88
C VAL A 469 -5.33 55.43 -19.98
N MET A 470 -4.20 55.78 -20.62
CA MET A 470 -4.14 56.84 -21.64
C MET A 470 -4.72 58.18 -21.17
N GLY A 471 -4.57 58.50 -19.87
CA GLY A 471 -5.15 59.69 -19.26
C GLY A 471 -6.66 59.62 -18.97
N VAL A 472 -7.31 58.47 -19.22
CA VAL A 472 -8.72 58.22 -18.91
C VAL A 472 -8.81 57.42 -17.61
N PRO A 473 -9.53 57.90 -16.58
CA PRO A 473 -9.77 57.12 -15.37
C PRO A 473 -10.78 56.00 -15.65
N VAL A 474 -10.41 54.78 -15.29
CA VAL A 474 -11.24 53.57 -15.41
C VAL A 474 -11.50 53.02 -14.00
N ASP A 475 -12.66 53.38 -13.44
CA ASP A 475 -13.13 52.93 -12.13
C ASP A 475 -14.40 52.06 -12.24
N SER A 476 -14.89 51.58 -11.11
CA SER A 476 -16.10 50.74 -11.06
C SER A 476 -17.36 51.41 -11.62
N ILE A 477 -17.52 52.73 -11.48
CA ILE A 477 -18.71 53.45 -11.98
C ILE A 477 -18.63 53.56 -13.50
N HIS A 478 -17.45 53.88 -14.02
CA HIS A 478 -17.19 53.91 -15.45
C HIS A 478 -17.41 52.53 -16.06
N LEU A 479 -16.83 51.48 -15.48
CA LEU A 479 -16.99 50.10 -15.97
C LEU A 479 -18.44 49.63 -15.99
N ALA A 480 -19.23 49.93 -14.96
CA ALA A 480 -20.65 49.58 -14.92
C ALA A 480 -21.42 50.10 -16.13
N ARG A 481 -21.17 51.36 -16.54
CA ARG A 481 -21.79 51.96 -17.73
C ARG A 481 -21.35 51.30 -19.03
N TRP A 482 -20.06 50.98 -19.13
CA TRP A 482 -19.52 50.36 -20.35
C TRP A 482 -19.94 48.90 -20.50
N PHE A 483 -20.18 48.18 -19.41
CA PHE A 483 -20.70 46.82 -19.46
C PHE A 483 -22.08 46.72 -20.12
N GLU A 484 -22.93 47.75 -20.00
CA GLU A 484 -24.24 47.79 -20.66
C GLU A 484 -24.17 47.67 -22.19
N TYR A 485 -23.02 47.97 -22.81
CA TYR A 485 -22.81 47.78 -24.25
C TYR A 485 -22.56 46.31 -24.65
N ILE A 486 -22.31 45.41 -23.71
CA ILE A 486 -22.16 43.98 -23.96
C ILE A 486 -23.53 43.32 -23.90
N THR A 487 -24.18 43.15 -25.05
CA THR A 487 -25.59 42.71 -25.13
C THR A 487 -25.83 41.22 -24.80
N GLU A 488 -24.78 40.41 -24.76
CA GLU A 488 -24.86 38.95 -24.53
C GLU A 488 -24.95 38.56 -23.04
N LEU A 489 -24.80 39.53 -22.12
CA LEU A 489 -24.73 39.28 -20.68
C LEU A 489 -25.85 39.99 -19.91
N ASP A 490 -26.27 39.38 -18.80
CA ASP A 490 -27.23 39.99 -17.87
C ASP A 490 -26.54 41.03 -16.99
N TRP A 491 -26.92 42.29 -17.18
CA TRP A 491 -26.44 43.46 -16.44
C TRP A 491 -27.47 44.01 -15.46
N THR A 492 -28.31 43.15 -14.87
CA THR A 492 -29.09 43.54 -13.69
C THR A 492 -28.20 44.21 -12.63
N GLU A 493 -28.77 45.16 -11.87
CA GLU A 493 -28.04 45.87 -10.81
C GLU A 493 -27.39 44.90 -9.81
N ALA A 494 -28.03 43.77 -9.53
CA ALA A 494 -27.48 42.70 -8.72
C ALA A 494 -26.25 42.03 -9.35
N SER A 495 -26.28 41.76 -10.66
CA SER A 495 -25.15 41.18 -11.42
C SER A 495 -23.95 42.12 -11.42
N ILE A 496 -24.15 43.40 -11.75
CA ILE A 496 -23.10 44.43 -11.74
C ILE A 496 -22.50 44.58 -10.34
N ASN A 497 -23.35 44.71 -9.30
CA ASN A 497 -22.87 44.85 -7.93
C ASN A 497 -22.11 43.60 -7.46
N SER A 498 -22.56 42.39 -7.81
CA SER A 498 -21.83 41.16 -7.46
C SER A 498 -20.43 41.10 -8.06
N LEU A 499 -20.25 41.69 -9.25
CA LEU A 499 -18.98 41.69 -9.97
C LEU A 499 -18.04 42.80 -9.48
N LEU A 500 -18.56 44.03 -9.31
CA LEU A 500 -17.77 45.22 -9.00
C LEU A 500 -17.69 45.57 -7.50
N LYS A 501 -18.62 45.06 -6.68
CA LYS A 501 -18.68 45.27 -5.22
C LYS A 501 -18.81 43.92 -4.50
N PRO A 502 -17.79 43.06 -4.59
CA PRO A 502 -17.87 41.72 -4.01
C PRO A 502 -18.01 41.76 -2.49
N SER A 503 -18.81 40.84 -1.95
CA SER A 503 -18.85 40.54 -0.52
C SER A 503 -17.58 39.81 -0.07
N ASP A 504 -16.97 39.01 -0.95
CA ASP A 504 -15.73 38.28 -0.71
C ASP A 504 -14.63 38.69 -1.71
N LEU A 505 -13.58 39.33 -1.20
CA LEU A 505 -12.42 39.73 -1.99
C LEU A 505 -11.50 38.56 -2.35
N GLN A 506 -11.71 37.37 -1.76
CA GLN A 506 -10.94 36.15 -2.02
C GLN A 506 -11.53 35.29 -3.17
N ASP A 507 -12.67 35.68 -3.74
CA ASP A 507 -13.29 34.97 -4.86
C ASP A 507 -12.48 35.14 -6.16
N VAL A 508 -11.69 34.11 -6.49
CA VAL A 508 -10.86 34.03 -7.70
C VAL A 508 -11.71 33.90 -8.97
N PRO A 509 -12.70 32.97 -9.08
CA PRO A 509 -13.58 32.91 -10.25
C PRO A 509 -14.21 34.25 -10.63
N ARG A 510 -14.68 35.03 -9.64
CA ARG A 510 -15.20 36.38 -9.88
C ARG A 510 -14.13 37.33 -10.39
N ALA A 511 -12.92 37.30 -9.82
CA ALA A 511 -11.82 38.14 -10.28
C ALA A 511 -11.49 37.86 -11.76
N ILE A 512 -11.39 36.58 -12.15
CA ILE A 512 -11.20 36.17 -13.55
C ILE A 512 -12.36 36.68 -14.42
N LYS A 513 -13.61 36.48 -13.98
CA LYS A 513 -14.79 36.95 -14.70
C LYS A 513 -14.73 38.45 -14.96
N LEU A 514 -14.40 39.26 -13.95
CA LEU A 514 -14.31 40.72 -14.09
C LEU A 514 -13.23 41.11 -15.10
N ILE A 515 -12.03 40.52 -15.01
CA ILE A 515 -10.93 40.84 -15.94
C ILE A 515 -11.32 40.46 -17.37
N CYS A 516 -11.93 39.29 -17.58
CA CYS A 516 -12.42 38.86 -18.90
C CYS A 516 -13.53 39.78 -19.43
N THR A 517 -14.49 40.18 -18.59
CA THR A 517 -15.54 41.13 -19.01
C THR A 517 -14.96 42.48 -19.43
N VAL A 518 -13.98 43.01 -18.69
CA VAL A 518 -13.27 44.23 -19.11
C VAL A 518 -12.51 43.98 -20.41
N ALA A 519 -11.97 42.78 -20.61
CA ALA A 519 -11.34 42.39 -21.86
C ALA A 519 -12.31 42.42 -23.04
N ASP A 520 -13.56 41.99 -22.86
CA ASP A 520 -14.58 41.93 -23.90
C ASP A 520 -15.07 43.30 -24.35
N LEU A 521 -14.87 44.36 -23.55
CA LEU A 521 -15.18 45.73 -23.94
C LEU A 521 -14.47 46.18 -25.23
N ARG A 522 -13.36 45.52 -25.62
CA ARG A 522 -12.67 45.79 -26.89
C ARG A 522 -13.48 45.42 -28.14
N TRP A 523 -14.54 44.61 -27.98
CA TRP A 523 -15.34 44.06 -29.07
C TRP A 523 -16.71 44.74 -29.26
N ILE A 524 -17.05 45.72 -28.44
CA ILE A 524 -18.34 46.41 -28.56
C ILE A 524 -18.43 47.17 -29.90
N ASP A 525 -19.66 47.33 -30.40
CA ASP A 525 -19.92 48.15 -31.57
C ASP A 525 -19.63 49.63 -31.27
N ASN A 526 -18.68 50.20 -32.00
CA ASN A 526 -18.23 51.58 -31.81
C ASN A 526 -18.84 52.57 -32.82
N THR A 527 -19.75 52.13 -33.69
CA THR A 527 -20.31 52.96 -34.77
C THR A 527 -21.13 54.15 -34.28
N GLN A 528 -21.71 54.05 -33.08
CA GLN A 528 -22.56 55.09 -32.50
C GLN A 528 -21.86 55.94 -31.42
N LEU A 529 -20.57 55.69 -31.15
CA LEU A 529 -19.87 56.40 -30.08
C LEU A 529 -19.50 57.83 -30.49
N ASN A 530 -19.75 58.78 -29.60
CA ASN A 530 -19.34 60.16 -29.79
C ASN A 530 -17.82 60.34 -29.59
N PRO A 531 -17.21 61.49 -29.97
CA PRO A 531 -15.77 61.68 -29.88
C PRO A 531 -15.16 61.50 -28.47
N SER A 532 -15.90 61.84 -27.41
CA SER A 532 -15.44 61.65 -26.02
C SER A 532 -15.51 60.17 -25.60
N GLU A 533 -16.57 59.48 -25.99
CA GLU A 533 -16.72 58.04 -25.81
C GLU A 533 -15.65 57.28 -26.59
N MET A 534 -15.30 57.73 -27.79
CA MET A 534 -14.26 57.12 -28.61
C MET A 534 -12.88 57.16 -27.93
N ASN A 535 -12.55 58.24 -27.22
CA ASN A 535 -11.30 58.32 -26.45
C ASN A 535 -11.29 57.30 -25.29
N THR A 536 -12.43 57.16 -24.60
CA THR A 536 -12.59 56.18 -23.51
C THR A 536 -12.56 54.75 -24.05
N PHE A 537 -13.23 54.49 -25.17
CA PHE A 537 -13.24 53.20 -25.85
C PHE A 537 -11.84 52.76 -26.26
N ARG A 538 -10.99 53.68 -26.74
CA ARG A 538 -9.58 53.39 -27.04
C ARG A 538 -8.80 52.97 -25.79
N ALA A 539 -9.00 53.66 -24.67
CA ALA A 539 -8.39 53.29 -23.39
C ALA A 539 -8.86 51.90 -22.91
N LEU A 540 -10.16 51.62 -23.01
CA LEU A 540 -10.75 50.33 -22.66
C LEU A 540 -10.31 49.20 -23.60
N THR A 541 -10.12 49.49 -24.89
CA THR A 541 -9.59 48.52 -25.85
C THR A 541 -8.16 48.13 -25.49
N LEU A 542 -7.30 49.11 -25.20
CA LEU A 542 -5.93 48.85 -24.77
C LEU A 542 -5.89 48.07 -23.45
N LEU A 543 -6.71 48.48 -22.48
CA LEU A 543 -6.84 47.79 -21.19
C LEU A 543 -7.33 46.34 -21.40
N GLY A 544 -8.33 46.15 -22.26
CA GLY A 544 -8.89 44.85 -22.55
C GLY A 544 -7.92 43.93 -23.30
N ASP A 545 -7.12 44.48 -24.21
CA ASP A 545 -6.01 43.78 -24.87
C ASP A 545 -4.94 43.33 -23.87
N MET A 546 -4.60 44.19 -22.92
CA MET A 546 -3.65 43.89 -21.85
C MET A 546 -4.18 42.79 -20.92
N PHE A 547 -5.45 42.89 -20.50
CA PHE A 547 -6.08 41.92 -19.60
C PHE A 547 -6.31 40.55 -20.25
N SER A 548 -6.71 40.53 -21.52
CA SER A 548 -6.73 39.30 -22.31
C SER A 548 -5.36 38.62 -22.33
N ALA A 549 -4.31 39.40 -22.57
CA ALA A 549 -2.93 38.91 -22.60
C ALA A 549 -2.40 38.47 -21.23
N LEU A 550 -2.95 39.00 -20.14
CA LEU A 550 -2.64 38.60 -18.77
C LEU A 550 -3.31 37.26 -18.39
N VAL A 551 -4.60 37.09 -18.71
CA VAL A 551 -5.42 35.99 -18.18
C VAL A 551 -5.36 34.73 -19.04
N LEU A 552 -5.48 34.86 -20.36
CA LEU A 552 -5.57 33.72 -21.27
C LEU A 552 -4.44 32.69 -21.09
N PRO A 553 -3.17 33.07 -20.84
CA PRO A 553 -2.09 32.11 -20.62
C PRO A 553 -2.33 31.09 -19.51
N PHE A 554 -3.17 31.43 -18.52
CA PHE A 554 -3.41 30.60 -17.34
C PHE A 554 -4.75 29.84 -17.39
N VAL A 555 -5.71 30.31 -18.19
CA VAL A 555 -7.08 29.75 -18.21
C VAL A 555 -7.43 29.01 -19.50
N ASP A 556 -6.73 29.29 -20.60
CA ASP A 556 -6.99 28.65 -21.89
C ASP A 556 -6.01 27.49 -22.14
N PRO A 557 -6.44 26.23 -21.96
CA PRO A 557 -5.59 25.06 -22.16
C PRO A 557 -5.28 24.79 -23.63
N THR A 558 -5.92 25.49 -24.58
CA THR A 558 -5.70 25.31 -26.01
C THR A 558 -4.48 26.07 -26.52
N LEU A 559 -3.99 27.05 -25.74
CA LEU A 559 -2.78 27.80 -26.08
C LEU A 559 -1.54 26.91 -25.95
N SER A 560 -0.71 26.93 -26.98
CA SER A 560 0.66 26.41 -26.88
C SER A 560 1.49 27.27 -25.93
N LEU A 561 2.53 26.67 -25.34
CA LEU A 561 3.48 27.39 -24.49
C LEU A 561 4.08 28.63 -25.18
N SER A 562 4.35 28.56 -26.49
CA SER A 562 4.83 29.71 -27.25
C SER A 562 3.79 30.84 -27.30
N GLN A 563 2.51 30.52 -27.49
CA GLN A 563 1.44 31.52 -27.48
C GLN A 563 1.28 32.12 -26.07
N GLN A 564 1.32 31.29 -25.03
CA GLN A 564 1.27 31.75 -23.63
C GLN A 564 2.36 32.79 -23.34
N ILE A 565 3.61 32.52 -23.76
CA ILE A 565 4.74 33.47 -23.60
C ILE A 565 4.52 34.74 -24.43
N ILE A 566 4.02 34.64 -25.66
CA ILE A 566 3.71 35.81 -26.50
C ILE A 566 2.66 36.71 -25.84
N TYR A 567 1.61 36.12 -25.25
CA TYR A 567 0.61 36.86 -24.51
C TYR A 567 1.20 37.53 -23.26
N LEU A 568 1.97 36.81 -22.43
CA LEU A 568 2.62 37.42 -21.26
C LEU A 568 3.61 38.52 -21.65
N SER A 569 4.31 38.38 -22.78
CA SER A 569 5.17 39.42 -23.33
C SER A 569 4.37 40.64 -23.78
N LYS A 570 3.24 40.45 -24.49
CA LYS A 570 2.30 41.53 -24.85
C LYS A 570 1.80 42.26 -23.61
N PHE A 571 1.39 41.53 -22.58
CA PHE A 571 0.99 42.08 -21.29
C PHE A 571 2.11 42.95 -20.67
N ALA A 572 3.31 42.38 -20.52
CA ALA A 572 4.45 43.05 -19.87
C ALA A 572 4.81 44.37 -20.57
N HIS A 573 4.81 44.41 -21.91
CA HIS A 573 5.13 45.62 -22.66
C HIS A 573 4.05 46.70 -22.52
N ILE A 574 2.76 46.33 -22.59
CA ILE A 574 1.66 47.29 -22.39
C ILE A 574 1.68 47.83 -20.95
N ALA A 575 1.81 46.95 -19.96
CA ALA A 575 1.87 47.32 -18.55
C ALA A 575 3.06 48.24 -18.26
N CYS A 576 4.25 47.93 -18.80
CA CYS A 576 5.43 48.78 -18.69
C CYS A 576 5.21 50.16 -19.31
N LYS A 577 4.59 50.25 -20.49
CA LYS A 577 4.31 51.53 -21.12
C LYS A 577 3.29 52.37 -20.32
N LEU A 578 2.22 51.75 -19.84
CA LEU A 578 1.21 52.44 -19.03
C LEU A 578 1.79 52.90 -17.69
N TYR A 579 2.53 52.04 -17.01
CA TYR A 579 3.15 52.36 -15.73
C TYR A 579 4.26 53.41 -15.84
N SER A 580 5.11 53.37 -16.88
CA SER A 580 6.10 54.44 -17.12
C SER A 580 5.46 55.79 -17.42
N THR A 581 4.23 55.81 -17.93
CA THR A 581 3.50 57.04 -18.26
C THR A 581 2.70 57.59 -17.07
N HIS A 582 2.07 56.72 -16.28
CA HIS A 582 1.11 57.10 -15.23
C HIS A 582 1.54 56.72 -13.81
N GLY A 583 2.61 55.95 -13.64
CA GLY A 583 3.11 55.50 -12.35
C GLY A 583 2.04 54.77 -11.53
N SER A 584 1.96 55.12 -10.25
CA SER A 584 1.00 54.53 -9.31
C SER A 584 -0.47 54.83 -9.63
N ALA A 585 -0.76 55.83 -10.48
CA ALA A 585 -2.13 56.13 -10.91
C ALA A 585 -2.68 55.06 -11.88
N PHE A 586 -1.81 54.27 -12.53
CA PHE A 586 -2.22 53.12 -13.33
C PHE A 586 -2.32 51.86 -12.47
N LEU A 587 -1.24 51.49 -11.77
CA LEU A 587 -1.18 50.34 -10.87
C LEU A 587 -0.36 50.67 -9.63
N PRO A 588 -0.74 50.20 -8.43
CA PRO A 588 0.11 50.29 -7.25
C PRO A 588 1.50 49.71 -7.50
N HIS A 589 2.56 50.36 -6.98
CA HIS A 589 3.95 49.96 -7.21
C HIS A 589 4.23 48.47 -6.94
N GLN A 590 3.66 47.96 -5.85
CA GLN A 590 3.80 46.54 -5.47
C GLN A 590 3.13 45.61 -6.47
N LEU A 591 1.88 45.92 -6.86
CA LEU A 591 1.15 45.10 -7.83
C LEU A 591 1.81 45.09 -9.21
N TYR A 592 2.31 46.24 -9.67
CA TYR A 592 3.10 46.30 -10.91
C TYR A 592 4.35 45.42 -10.81
N GLY A 593 5.09 45.51 -9.71
CA GLY A 593 6.28 44.69 -9.47
C GLY A 593 5.96 43.19 -9.47
N ASP A 594 4.88 42.79 -8.81
CA ASP A 594 4.46 41.38 -8.72
C ASP A 594 4.08 40.84 -10.10
N LEU A 595 3.24 41.56 -10.85
CA LEU A 595 2.80 41.18 -12.20
C LEU A 595 3.96 41.06 -13.20
N MET A 596 4.91 42.00 -13.17
CA MET A 596 6.08 41.95 -14.04
C MET A 596 7.00 40.78 -13.65
N THR A 597 7.15 40.52 -12.36
CA THR A 597 7.92 39.40 -11.84
C THR A 597 7.30 38.07 -12.27
N MET A 598 5.99 37.90 -12.13
CA MET A 598 5.24 36.73 -12.59
C MET A 598 5.46 36.47 -14.09
N ALA A 599 5.35 37.50 -14.93
CA ALA A 599 5.59 37.37 -16.38
C ALA A 599 7.05 36.98 -16.70
N CYS A 600 8.02 37.59 -16.02
CA CYS A 600 9.43 37.24 -16.17
C CYS A 600 9.72 35.81 -15.67
N ALA A 601 9.13 35.39 -14.55
CA ALA A 601 9.30 34.07 -13.97
C ALA A 601 8.91 32.97 -14.95
N THR A 602 7.89 33.19 -15.79
CA THR A 602 7.52 32.22 -16.83
C THR A 602 8.64 32.05 -17.85
N ALA A 603 9.27 33.13 -18.30
CA ALA A 603 10.40 33.05 -19.23
C ALA A 603 11.61 32.35 -18.60
N TRP A 604 11.94 32.67 -17.34
CA TRP A 604 12.97 31.99 -16.57
C TRP A 604 12.71 30.50 -16.43
N GLN A 605 11.47 30.11 -16.10
CA GLN A 605 11.06 28.71 -15.98
C GLN A 605 11.20 27.95 -17.31
N VAL A 606 10.86 28.59 -18.43
CA VAL A 606 10.99 28.01 -19.77
C VAL A 606 12.45 27.85 -20.15
N ALA A 607 13.28 28.87 -19.95
CA ALA A 607 14.71 28.80 -20.18
C ALA A 607 15.34 27.68 -19.33
N TRP A 608 14.94 27.57 -18.05
CA TRP A 608 15.39 26.51 -17.16
C TRP A 608 15.11 25.13 -17.74
N VAL A 609 13.84 24.85 -18.06
CA VAL A 609 13.43 23.53 -18.56
C VAL A 609 14.08 23.22 -19.90
N ARG A 610 14.22 24.21 -20.79
CA ARG A 610 14.95 24.04 -22.06
C ARG A 610 16.42 23.68 -21.84
N SER A 611 17.05 24.23 -20.82
CA SER A 611 18.45 23.94 -20.49
C SER A 611 18.63 22.56 -19.85
N THR A 612 17.73 22.16 -18.93
CA THR A 612 17.90 20.93 -18.15
C THR A 612 17.22 19.70 -18.73
N ASP A 613 16.13 19.86 -19.49
CA ASP A 613 15.38 18.77 -20.12
C ASP A 613 14.80 19.20 -21.48
N PRO A 614 15.66 19.43 -22.50
CA PRO A 614 15.25 19.98 -23.79
C PRO A 614 14.31 19.08 -24.62
N VAL A 615 14.19 17.78 -24.29
CA VAL A 615 13.47 16.80 -25.11
C VAL A 615 12.08 16.51 -24.54
N GLU A 616 11.96 16.30 -23.23
CA GLU A 616 10.71 15.86 -22.59
C GLU A 616 10.16 16.88 -21.59
N GLY A 617 10.92 17.94 -21.31
CA GLY A 617 10.59 18.95 -20.33
C GLY A 617 9.28 19.66 -20.65
N ARG A 618 8.35 19.64 -19.68
CA ARG A 618 7.07 20.34 -19.77
C ARG A 618 7.05 21.52 -18.82
N VAL A 619 6.50 22.63 -19.30
CA VAL A 619 6.21 23.80 -18.46
C VAL A 619 4.69 23.93 -18.37
N LEU A 620 4.16 23.80 -17.16
CA LEU A 620 2.75 23.95 -16.86
C LEU A 620 2.54 25.27 -16.11
N LEU A 621 2.07 26.31 -16.79
CA LEU A 621 1.86 27.64 -16.19
C LEU A 621 0.89 27.60 -15.01
N MET A 622 -0.08 26.67 -15.02
CA MET A 622 -1.02 26.48 -13.91
C MET A 622 -0.39 25.98 -12.60
N LEU A 623 0.88 25.56 -12.63
CA LEU A 623 1.65 25.17 -11.46
C LEU A 623 2.64 26.27 -11.02
N MET A 624 2.59 27.45 -11.64
CA MET A 624 3.29 28.65 -11.14
C MET A 624 2.55 29.23 -9.94
N GLY A 625 3.23 30.09 -9.17
CA GLY A 625 2.71 30.61 -7.92
C GLY A 625 2.82 29.63 -6.76
N ASP A 626 2.01 29.85 -5.74
CA ASP A 626 2.01 29.09 -4.49
C ASP A 626 0.74 28.27 -4.25
N ASP A 627 -0.22 28.31 -5.19
CA ASP A 627 -1.45 27.53 -5.22
C ASP A 627 -1.30 26.04 -4.84
N VAL A 628 -0.15 25.44 -5.17
CA VAL A 628 0.15 24.04 -4.80
C VAL A 628 0.12 23.79 -3.30
N LEU A 629 0.24 24.83 -2.46
CA LEU A 629 0.10 24.77 -1.01
C LEU A 629 -1.36 24.65 -0.55
N LEU A 630 -2.32 25.11 -1.36
CA LEU A 630 -3.75 25.10 -1.03
C LEU A 630 -4.44 23.76 -1.38
N PHE A 631 -3.82 22.96 -2.25
CA PHE A 631 -4.30 21.63 -2.66
C PHE A 631 -3.70 20.47 -1.85
N ALA A 632 -3.05 20.76 -0.71
CA ALA A 632 -2.38 19.77 0.15
C ALA A 632 -3.29 19.20 1.24
#